data_AF-A0A368F0M6-F1
#
_entry.id   AF-A0A368F0M6-F1
#
_cell.length_a   1.000
_cell.length_b   1.000
_cell.length_c   1.000
_cell.angle_alpha   90.00
_cell.angle_beta   90.00
_cell.angle_gamma   90.00
#
_symmetry.space_group_name_H-M   'P 1'
#
loop_
_entity.id
_entity.type
_entity.pdbx_description
1 polymer ?
#
loop_
_entity_poly.entity_id
_entity_poly.type
_entity_poly.pdbx_seq_one_letter_code
_entity_poly.pdbx_strand_id
1 'polypeptide(L)' 'MSAKTFVDGLLKSHKVVVFSKSYCPYCHKARAALESQNIKPGAMEWVEIDNRPDCSEIQDYLQVCWLYFLMK' A
#
# COMPACT_ATOMS: atom_id res chain seq x y z
N MET A 1 13.42 6.03 11.71
CA MET A 1 13.18 4.70 11.13
C MET A 1 12.97 4.93 9.64
N SER A 2 13.81 4.38 8.76
CA SER A 2 13.74 4.73 7.33
C SER A 2 12.48 4.12 6.69
N ALA A 3 11.82 4.86 5.77
CA ALA A 3 10.61 4.43 5.07
C ALA A 3 10.74 3.02 4.45
N LYS A 4 11.95 2.67 4.00
CA LYS A 4 12.32 1.34 3.51
C LYS A 4 11.98 0.21 4.49
N THR A 5 12.40 0.34 5.74
CA THR A 5 12.22 -0.72 6.75
C THR A 5 10.74 -0.90 7.10
N PHE A 6 9.96 0.17 7.06
CA PHE A 6 8.51 0.13 7.27
C PHE A 6 7.82 -0.64 6.14
N VAL A 7 8.13 -0.30 4.88
CA VAL A 7 7.54 -0.97 3.72
C VAL A 7 8.00 -2.43 3.62
N ASP A 8 9.28 -2.72 3.88
CA ASP A 8 9.81 -4.08 3.89
C ASP A 8 9.20 -4.95 4.99
N GLY A 9 8.89 -4.37 6.16
CA GLY A 9 8.17 -5.06 7.24
C GLY A 9 6.76 -5.46 6.81
N LEU A 10 6.03 -4.54 6.19
CA LEU A 10 4.69 -4.79 5.67
C LEU A 10 4.69 -5.86 4.56
N LEU A 11 5.64 -5.78 3.63
CA LEU A 11 5.83 -6.75 2.53
C LEU A 11 6.23 -8.15 2.99
N LYS A 12 6.86 -8.27 4.16
CA LYS A 12 7.17 -9.58 4.75
C LYS A 12 5.96 -10.20 5.44
N SER A 13 5.09 -9.36 6.01
CA SER A 13 3.93 -9.80 6.78
C SER A 13 2.73 -10.13 5.88
N HIS A 14 2.55 -9.38 4.79
CA HIS A 14 1.38 -9.49 3.93
C HIS A 14 1.78 -9.76 2.48
N LYS A 15 0.95 -10.53 1.77
CA LYS A 15 1.18 -10.82 0.34
C LYS A 15 0.90 -9.60 -0.54
N VAL A 16 -0.06 -8.79 -0.11
CA VAL A 16 -0.51 -7.60 -0.81
C VAL A 16 -0.53 -6.46 0.19
N VAL A 17 0.12 -5.36 -0.14
CA VAL A 17 0.07 -4.14 0.67
C VAL A 17 -0.37 -3.00 -0.24
N VAL A 18 -1.41 -2.28 0.17
CA VAL A 18 -1.91 -1.13 -0.57
C VAL A 18 -1.70 0.11 0.26
N PHE A 19 -0.87 1.00 -0.27
CA PHE A 19 -0.69 2.33 0.28
C PHE A 19 -1.72 3.27 -0.36
N SER A 20 -2.45 4.02 0.45
CA SER A 20 -3.48 4.94 -0.03
C SER A 20 -3.46 6.27 0.70
N LYS A 21 -4.14 7.24 0.09
CA LYS A 21 -4.44 8.55 0.67
C LYS A 21 -5.95 8.66 0.85
N SER A 22 -6.38 9.10 2.01
CA SER A 22 -7.79 9.07 2.45
C SER A 22 -8.68 9.94 1.56
N TYR A 23 -8.11 10.97 0.93
CA TYR A 23 -8.83 11.86 0.00
C TYR A 23 -8.87 11.36 -1.45
N CYS A 24 -8.26 10.22 -1.78
CA CYS A 24 -8.08 9.80 -3.16
C CYS A 24 -9.26 8.95 -3.69
N PRO A 25 -10.07 9.45 -4.63
CA PRO A 25 -11.20 8.69 -5.19
C PRO A 25 -10.76 7.44 -5.96
N TYR A 26 -9.51 7.40 -6.44
CA TYR A 26 -8.95 6.24 -7.12
C TYR A 26 -8.66 5.08 -6.16
N CYS A 27 -8.32 5.37 -4.90
CA CYS A 27 -8.07 4.34 -3.90
C CYS A 27 -9.36 3.58 -3.57
N HIS A 28 -10.52 4.24 -3.55
CA HIS A 28 -11.81 3.57 -3.40
C HIS A 28 -12.10 2.60 -4.55
N LYS A 29 -11.77 2.99 -5.79
CA LYS A 29 -11.91 2.11 -6.97
C LYS A 29 -10.97 0.91 -6.88
N ALA A 30 -9.73 1.12 -6.46
CA ALA A 30 -8.77 0.04 -6.26
C ALA A 30 -9.26 -0.94 -5.20
N ARG A 31 -9.78 -0.45 -4.06
CA ARG A 31 -10.39 -1.30 -3.04
C ARG A 31 -11.54 -2.13 -3.58
N ALA A 32 -12.47 -1.54 -4.32
CA ALA A 32 -13.59 -2.26 -4.92
C ALA A 32 -13.13 -3.32 -5.95
N ALA A 33 -12.12 -2.98 -6.77
CA ALA A 33 -11.52 -3.95 -7.69
C ALA A 33 -10.86 -5.11 -6.94
N LEU A 34 -10.27 -4.85 -5.78
CA LEU A 34 -9.60 -5.87 -4.97
C LEU A 34 -10.54 -6.70 -4.12
N GLU A 35 -11.67 -6.15 -3.70
CA GLU A 35 -12.76 -6.91 -3.09
C GLU A 35 -13.46 -7.80 -4.14
N SER A 36 -13.46 -7.38 -5.42
CA SER A 36 -13.97 -8.21 -6.53
C SER A 36 -13.04 -9.38 -6.88
N GLN A 37 -11.74 -9.22 -6.65
CA GLN A 37 -10.79 -10.32 -6.69
C GLN A 37 -10.94 -11.07 -5.36
N ASN A 38 -11.25 -12.37 -5.39
CA ASN A 38 -11.49 -13.16 -4.17
C ASN A 38 -10.18 -13.42 -3.37
N ILE A 39 -9.51 -12.35 -2.95
CA ILE A 39 -8.27 -12.36 -2.18
C ILE A 39 -8.63 -12.79 -0.76
N LYS A 40 -7.89 -13.76 -0.23
CA LYS A 40 -8.14 -14.30 1.10
C LYS A 40 -8.14 -13.17 2.15
N PRO A 41 -9.14 -13.12 3.06
CA PRO A 41 -9.16 -12.15 4.14
C PRO A 41 -7.90 -12.34 5.00
N GLY A 42 -7.11 -11.27 5.15
CA GLY A 42 -5.82 -11.26 5.86
C GLY A 42 -4.57 -11.41 4.97
N ALA A 43 -4.70 -11.64 3.67
CA ALA A 43 -3.56 -11.62 2.75
C ALA A 43 -3.20 -10.21 2.27
N MET A 44 -4.10 -9.25 2.49
CA MET A 44 -4.00 -7.87 2.05
C MET A 44 -4.06 -6.92 3.23
N GLU A 45 -3.15 -5.95 3.25
CA GLU A 45 -3.10 -4.87 4.25
C GLU A 45 -3.30 -3.51 3.58
N TRP A 46 -4.12 -2.67 4.21
CA TRP A 46 -4.41 -1.32 3.74
C TRP A 46 -3.74 -0.29 4.65
N VAL A 47 -2.84 0.51 4.10
CA VAL A 47 -2.05 1.48 4.85
C VAL A 47 -2.31 2.88 4.34
N GLU A 48 -2.89 3.72 5.20
CA GLU A 48 -3.07 5.14 4.92
C GLU A 48 -1.80 5.91 5.31
N ILE A 49 -1.20 6.60 4.34
CA ILE A 49 0.05 7.36 4.53
C ILE A 49 -0.19 8.87 4.66
N ASP A 50 -1.44 9.31 4.59
CA ASP A 50 -1.86 10.72 4.54
C ASP A 50 -1.33 11.56 5.71
N ASN A 51 -1.38 10.99 6.91
CA ASN A 51 -1.02 11.68 8.15
C ASN A 51 0.44 11.44 8.59
N ARG A 52 1.27 10.78 7.78
CA ARG A 52 2.67 10.52 8.16
C ARG A 52 3.61 11.58 7.57
N PRO A 53 4.56 12.11 8.38
CA PRO A 53 5.60 12.99 7.87
C PRO A 53 6.50 12.27 6.83
N ASP A 54 6.63 10.95 6.94
CA ASP A 54 7.43 10.11 6.05
C ASP A 54 6.71 9.76 4.73
N CYS A 55 5.55 10.38 4.45
CA CYS A 55 4.78 10.12 3.23
C CYS A 55 5.63 10.34 1.97
N SER A 56 6.49 11.37 1.95
CA SER A 56 7.35 11.66 0.80
C SER A 56 8.38 10.56 0.57
N GLU A 57 9.01 10.04 1.62
CA GLU A 57 10.00 8.97 1.52
C GLU A 57 9.37 7.64 1.12
N ILE A 58 8.17 7.31 1.65
CA ILE A 58 7.43 6.11 1.25
C ILE A 58 7.01 6.23 -0.22
N GLN A 59 6.52 7.40 -0.63
CA GLN A 59 6.07 7.65 -1.99
C GLN A 59 7.23 7.60 -2.98
N ASP A 60 8.41 8.13 -2.61
CA ASP A 60 9.64 8.04 -3.39
C ASP A 60 10.15 6.59 -3.50
N TYR A 61 10.12 5.84 -2.39
CA TYR A 61 10.49 4.42 -2.38
C TYR A 61 9.57 3.57 -3.26
N LEU A 62 8.26 3.84 -3.23
CA LEU A 62 7.27 3.15 -4.06
C LEU A 62 7.29 3.62 -5.53
N GLN A 63 7.63 4.89 -5.79
CA GLN A 63 7.71 5.44 -7.14
C GLN A 63 8.76 4.71 -8.00
N VAL A 64 9.86 4.23 -7.41
CA VAL A 64 10.87 3.46 -8.15
C VAL A 64 10.34 2.09 -8.61
N CYS A 65 9.27 1.58 -8.01
CA CYS A 65 8.76 0.23 -8.25
C CYS A 65 7.50 0.16 -9.13
N TRP A 66 7.03 1.29 -9.68
CA TRP A 66 5.89 1.43 -10.62
C TRP A 66 4.90 0.24 -10.68
N LEU A 67 4.11 0.11 -9.63
CA LEU A 67 2.65 0.14 -9.69
C LEU A 67 2.17 0.24 -8.25
N TYR A 68 1.06 0.93 -8.03
CA TYR A 68 0.34 1.06 -6.74
C TYR A 68 -0.26 -0.28 -6.27
N PHE A 69 0.48 -1.37 -6.48
CA PHE A 69 0.13 -2.75 -6.21
C PHE A 69 1.42 -3.57 -6.14
N LEU A 70 2.08 -3.61 -4.97
CA LEU A 70 3.10 -4.63 -4.74
C LEU A 70 2.39 -5.94 -4.40
N MET A 71 2.04 -6.70 -5.44
CA MET A 71 1.84 -8.14 -5.32
C MET A 71 3.20 -8.81 -5.36
N LYS A 72 3.55 -9.49 -4.28
CA LYS A 72 4.57 -10.55 -4.34
C LYS A 72 3.97 -11.85 -4.87
#